data_AF-A0A3G2TEZ4-F1
#
_entry.id   AF-A0A3G2TEZ4-F1
#
_cell.length_a   1.000
_cell.length_b   1.000
_cell.length_c   1.000
_cell.angle_alpha   90.00
_cell.angle_beta   90.00
_cell.angle_gamma   90.00
#
_symmetry.space_group_name_H-M   'P 1'
#
loop_
_entity.id
_entity.type
_entity.pdbx_description
1 polymer ?
#
loop_
_entity_poly.entity_id
_entity_poly.type
_entity_poly.pdbx_seq_one_letter_code
_entity_poly.pdbx_strand_id
1 'polypeptide(L)'
;MKKFLFILYLLLIGCNKESKGLTVENKEVIEPATYDTTAIDSFSAGATSTDVARQILMSSQRYQDSLRNMAEKRKEEQRLQEVKTQEKKPLKQENTDNKSLPTAVKTEGEHQ
;
A
#
# COMPACT_ATOMS: atom_id res chain seq x y z
N MET A 1 -90.17 5.84 -21.15
CA MET A 1 -89.08 6.54 -21.86
C MET A 1 -88.11 7.27 -20.93
N LYS A 2 -88.57 8.17 -20.05
CA LYS A 2 -87.69 8.99 -19.18
C LYS A 2 -86.83 8.19 -18.18
N LYS A 3 -87.35 7.09 -17.64
CA LYS A 3 -86.61 6.18 -16.73
C LYS A 3 -85.54 5.35 -17.46
N PHE A 4 -85.79 4.98 -18.72
CA PHE A 4 -84.82 4.29 -19.57
C PHE A 4 -83.65 5.21 -19.97
N LEU A 5 -83.93 6.49 -20.23
CA LEU A 5 -82.90 7.51 -20.46
C LEU A 5 -81.96 7.67 -19.26
N PHE A 6 -82.50 7.56 -18.04
CA PHE A 6 -81.71 7.68 -16.81
C PHE A 6 -80.76 6.48 -16.61
N ILE A 7 -81.23 5.27 -16.91
CA ILE A 7 -80.42 4.04 -16.84
C ILE A 7 -79.32 4.04 -17.91
N LEU A 8 -79.63 4.54 -19.12
CA LEU A 8 -78.66 4.71 -20.21
C LEU A 8 -77.58 5.74 -19.85
N TYR A 9 -77.95 6.83 -19.19
CA TYR A 9 -77.02 7.85 -18.69
C TYR A 9 -76.08 7.32 -17.61
N LEU A 10 -76.58 6.49 -16.68
CA LEU A 10 -75.78 5.81 -15.67
C LEU A 10 -74.76 4.83 -16.27
N LEU A 11 -75.10 4.16 -17.37
CA LEU A 11 -74.20 3.23 -18.06
C LEU A 11 -73.03 3.93 -18.77
N LEU A 12 -73.22 5.18 -19.23
CA LEU A 12 -72.19 5.97 -19.92
C LEU A 12 -71.12 6.54 -18.96
N ILE A 13 -71.45 6.72 -17.68
CA ILE A 13 -70.51 7.22 -16.66
C ILE A 13 -69.69 6.06 -16.05
N GLY A 14 -70.14 4.81 -16.23
CA GLY A 14 -69.66 3.64 -15.50
C GLY A 14 -68.43 2.92 -16.04
N CYS A 15 -67.74 3.41 -17.07
CA CYS A 15 -66.52 2.74 -17.55
C CYS A 15 -65.56 3.70 -18.27
N ASN A 16 -64.90 4.58 -17.52
CA ASN A 16 -63.62 5.15 -17.94
C ASN A 16 -62.51 4.43 -17.17
N LYS A 17 -62.12 3.25 -17.65
CA LYS A 17 -60.84 2.68 -17.27
C LYS A 17 -59.80 3.42 -18.09
N GLU A 18 -59.40 4.60 -17.63
CA GLU A 18 -58.13 5.16 -18.09
C GLU A 18 -57.09 4.12 -17.69
N SER A 19 -56.51 3.44 -18.67
CA SER A 19 -55.17 2.96 -18.47
C SER A 19 -54.41 4.21 -18.07
N LYS A 20 -54.01 4.26 -16.80
CA LYS A 20 -52.83 5.01 -16.39
C LYS A 20 -51.68 4.42 -17.22
N GLY A 21 -51.64 4.77 -18.50
CA GLY A 21 -50.39 4.93 -19.20
C GLY A 21 -49.60 5.81 -18.27
N LEU A 22 -48.53 5.23 -17.76
CA LEU A 22 -47.63 5.80 -16.80
C LEU A 22 -47.16 7.16 -17.32
N THR A 23 -47.98 8.20 -17.16
CA THR A 23 -47.56 9.58 -17.30
C THR A 23 -46.76 9.84 -16.06
N VAL A 24 -45.48 9.47 -16.12
CA VAL A 24 -44.42 10.14 -15.40
C VAL A 24 -44.41 11.58 -15.93
N GLU A 25 -45.41 12.38 -15.55
CA GLU A 25 -45.28 13.83 -15.47
C GLU A 25 -44.44 14.12 -14.23
N ASN A 26 -43.18 13.71 -14.35
CA ASN A 26 -42.04 14.36 -13.77
C ASN A 26 -40.93 14.14 -14.80
N LYS A 27 -41.13 14.77 -15.96
CA LYS A 27 -39.99 15.20 -16.77
C LYS A 27 -39.43 16.47 -16.12
N GLU A 28 -39.06 16.37 -14.84
CA GLU A 28 -37.84 17.05 -14.44
C GLU A 28 -36.81 16.49 -15.41
N VAL A 29 -36.34 17.36 -16.31
CA VAL A 29 -35.12 17.10 -17.04
C VAL A 29 -34.05 17.06 -15.96
N ILE A 30 -33.91 15.90 -15.32
CA ILE A 30 -32.70 15.54 -14.60
C ILE A 30 -31.70 15.43 -15.74
N GLU A 31 -31.06 16.54 -16.08
CA GLU A 31 -29.88 16.50 -16.91
C GLU A 31 -28.97 15.46 -16.24
N PRO A 32 -28.54 14.42 -16.96
CA PRO A 32 -27.64 13.45 -16.38
C PRO A 32 -26.43 14.25 -15.92
N ALA A 33 -26.22 14.32 -14.61
CA ALA A 33 -25.13 15.08 -14.05
C ALA A 33 -23.86 14.68 -14.80
N THR A 34 -23.28 15.64 -15.53
CA THR A 34 -22.04 15.45 -16.27
C THR A 34 -20.93 15.39 -15.23
N TYR A 35 -20.72 14.19 -14.70
CA TYR A 35 -19.58 13.93 -13.85
C TYR A 35 -18.35 13.89 -14.76
N ASP A 36 -17.39 14.78 -14.49
CA ASP A 36 -16.03 14.68 -15.02
C ASP A 36 -15.29 13.53 -14.30
N THR A 37 -15.82 12.32 -14.47
CA THR A 37 -15.16 11.10 -14.05
C THR A 37 -14.68 10.43 -15.31
N THR A 38 -13.44 10.70 -15.70
CA THR A 38 -12.73 9.80 -16.60
C THR A 38 -12.88 8.39 -16.04
N ALA A 39 -13.35 7.44 -16.84
CA ALA A 39 -13.53 6.06 -16.38
C ALA A 39 -12.17 5.48 -16.01
N ILE A 40 -11.82 5.54 -14.72
CA ILE A 40 -10.66 4.86 -14.15
C ILE A 40 -11.10 3.42 -13.96
N ASP A 41 -10.89 2.62 -15.00
CA ASP A 41 -11.05 1.18 -14.94
C ASP A 41 -10.01 0.60 -13.96
N SER A 42 -10.38 -0.49 -13.29
CA SER A 42 -9.50 -1.26 -12.41
C SER A 42 -8.30 -1.87 -13.15
N PHE A 43 -8.23 -1.69 -14.48
CA PHE A 43 -7.13 -2.12 -15.37
C PHE A 43 -6.36 -0.95 -16.00
N SER A 44 -6.64 0.30 -15.61
CA SER A 44 -5.88 1.46 -16.08
C SER A 44 -4.42 1.38 -15.62
N ALA A 45 -3.52 2.09 -16.31
CA ALA A 45 -2.10 2.09 -15.96
C ALA A 45 -1.90 2.56 -14.50
N GLY A 46 -1.26 1.72 -13.69
CA GLY A 46 -1.05 1.97 -12.25
C GLY A 46 -2.13 1.39 -11.35
N ALA A 47 -3.22 0.84 -11.90
CA ALA A 47 -4.17 0.05 -11.12
C ALA A 47 -3.53 -1.30 -10.78
N THR A 48 -3.46 -1.61 -9.50
CA THR A 48 -2.97 -2.90 -8.98
C THR A 48 -4.07 -3.57 -8.19
N SER A 49 -4.15 -4.91 -8.27
CA SER A 49 -5.09 -5.65 -7.42
C SER A 49 -4.77 -5.43 -5.93
N THR A 50 -5.80 -5.56 -5.10
CA THR A 50 -5.70 -5.40 -3.64
C THR A 50 -4.67 -6.34 -3.03
N ASP A 51 -4.51 -7.54 -3.58
CA ASP A 51 -3.53 -8.52 -3.13
C ASP A 51 -2.10 -8.12 -3.47
N VAL A 52 -1.86 -7.61 -4.69
CA VAL A 52 -0.55 -7.10 -5.08
C VAL A 52 -0.18 -5.88 -4.23
N ALA A 53 -1.13 -4.96 -4.02
CA ALA A 53 -0.91 -3.81 -3.14
C ALA A 53 -0.55 -4.26 -1.70
N ARG A 54 -1.27 -5.26 -1.16
CA ARG A 54 -0.97 -5.83 0.17
C ARG A 54 0.42 -6.45 0.22
N GLN A 55 0.80 -7.20 -0.82
CA GLN A 55 2.13 -7.81 -0.90
C GLN A 55 3.23 -6.76 -0.91
N ILE A 56 3.07 -5.69 -1.68
CA ILE A 56 4.02 -4.57 -1.76
C ILE A 56 4.17 -3.89 -0.39
N LEU A 57 3.06 -3.68 0.33
CA LEU A 57 3.11 -3.10 1.68
C LEU A 57 3.89 -3.99 2.65
N MET A 58 3.58 -5.29 2.67
CA MET A 58 4.29 -6.25 3.53
C MET A 58 5.77 -6.35 3.18
N SER A 59 6.14 -6.39 1.89
CA SER A 59 7.55 -6.46 1.48
C SER A 59 8.32 -5.20 1.86
N SER A 60 7.69 -4.04 1.72
CA SER A 60 8.30 -2.75 2.06
C SER A 60 8.59 -2.65 3.56
N GLN A 61 7.63 -3.07 4.39
CA GLN A 61 7.82 -3.11 5.85
C GLN A 61 8.96 -4.06 6.24
N ARG A 62 8.96 -5.29 5.70
CA ARG A 62 10.02 -6.28 5.96
C ARG A 62 11.40 -5.77 5.58
N TYR A 63 11.51 -5.05 4.46
CA TYR A 63 12.77 -4.47 4.03
C TYR A 63 13.27 -3.41 5.02
N GLN A 64 12.40 -2.51 5.47
CA GLN A 64 12.76 -1.51 6.47
C GLN A 64 13.18 -2.13 7.80
N ASP A 65 12.46 -3.16 8.25
CA ASP A 65 12.78 -3.86 9.49
C ASP A 65 14.11 -4.62 9.37
N SER A 66 14.41 -5.21 8.22
CA SER A 66 15.72 -5.82 7.94
C SER A 66 16.86 -4.82 8.08
N LEU A 67 16.71 -3.62 7.52
CA LEU A 67 17.72 -2.56 7.63
C LEU A 67 17.94 -2.12 9.09
N ARG A 68 16.87 -2.01 9.88
CA ARG A 68 16.96 -1.69 11.31
C ARG A 68 17.71 -2.77 12.08
N ASN A 69 17.35 -4.03 11.87
CA ASN A 69 18.00 -5.17 12.51
C ASN A 69 19.50 -5.23 12.17
N MET A 70 19.87 -4.96 10.92
CA MET A 70 21.28 -4.88 10.53
C MET A 70 22.02 -3.73 11.23
N ALA A 71 21.38 -2.58 11.37
CA ALA A 71 21.96 -1.43 12.05
C ALA A 71 22.15 -1.69 13.56
N GLU A 72 21.20 -2.36 14.20
CA GLU A 72 21.27 -2.76 15.61
C GLU A 72 22.40 -3.75 15.85
N LYS A 73 22.48 -4.82 15.06
CA LYS A 73 23.56 -5.81 15.13
C LYS A 73 24.94 -5.18 14.99
N ARG A 74 25.11 -4.24 14.03
CA ARG A 74 26.39 -3.51 13.90
C ARG A 74 26.75 -2.69 15.13
N LYS A 75 25.78 -2.04 15.77
CA LYS A 75 26.02 -1.27 17.01
C LYS A 75 26.44 -2.20 18.16
N GLU A 76 25.81 -3.37 18.28
CA GLU A 76 26.18 -4.37 19.28
C GLU A 76 27.59 -4.92 19.04
N GLU A 77 27.94 -5.22 17.79
CA GLU A 77 29.29 -5.66 17.42
C GLU A 77 30.34 -4.60 17.76
N GLN A 78 30.08 -3.32 17.45
CA GLN A 78 30.97 -2.21 17.81
C GLN A 78 31.16 -2.09 19.32
N ARG A 79 30.09 -2.12 20.10
CA ARG A 79 30.15 -2.10 21.57
C ARG A 79 30.96 -3.27 22.12
N LEU A 80 30.77 -4.47 21.58
CA LEU A 80 31.53 -5.65 21.99
C LEU A 80 33.02 -5.53 21.62
N GLN A 81 33.33 -4.95 20.47
CA GLN A 81 34.70 -4.73 20.02
C GLN A 81 35.40 -3.66 20.87
N GLU A 82 34.70 -2.60 21.25
CA GLU A 82 35.18 -1.57 22.17
C GLU A 82 35.50 -2.16 23.55
N VAL A 83 34.61 -2.95 24.13
CA VAL A 83 34.84 -3.65 25.41
C VAL A 83 36.05 -4.57 25.32
N LYS A 84 36.12 -5.44 24.28
CA LYS A 84 37.28 -6.32 24.05
C LYS A 84 38.60 -5.56 23.86
N THR A 85 38.55 -4.36 23.29
CA THR A 85 39.75 -3.53 23.09
C THR A 85 40.18 -2.86 24.39
N GLN A 86 39.24 -2.43 25.23
CA GLN A 86 39.54 -1.91 26.56
C GLN A 86 40.10 -2.98 27.50
N GLU A 87 39.57 -4.21 27.47
CA GLU A 87 40.08 -5.34 28.27
C GLU A 87 41.46 -5.84 27.82
N LYS A 88 41.88 -5.58 26.57
CA LYS A 88 43.23 -5.92 26.07
C LYS A 88 44.28 -4.83 26.30
N LYS A 89 43.88 -3.62 26.70
CA LYS A 89 44.82 -2.52 26.98
C LYS A 89 45.66 -2.67 28.26
N PRO A 90 45.27 -3.39 29.34
CA PRO A 90 46.17 -3.59 30.49
C PRO A 90 47.28 -4.63 30.26
N LEU A 91 47.31 -5.38 29.15
CA LEU A 91 48.27 -6.48 28.96
C LEU A 91 49.46 -6.18 28.02
N LYS A 92 49.56 -4.98 27.45
CA LYS A 92 50.61 -4.62 26.47
C LYS A 92 51.66 -3.62 26.96
N GLN A 93 51.64 -3.25 28.25
CA GLN A 93 52.60 -2.29 28.82
C GLN A 93 53.82 -2.91 29.51
N GLU A 94 54.01 -4.23 29.42
CA GLU A 94 55.11 -4.95 30.12
C GLU A 94 56.12 -5.63 29.18
N ASN A 95 56.19 -5.29 27.88
CA ASN A 95 57.10 -5.98 26.94
C ASN A 95 57.72 -5.06 25.88
N THR A 96 58.17 -3.88 26.27
CA THR A 96 59.03 -3.07 25.40
C THR A 96 60.10 -2.37 26.24
N ASP A 97 61.06 -3.12 26.78
CA ASP A 97 62.38 -2.60 27.19
C ASP A 97 63.36 -3.77 27.41
N ASN A 98 63.68 -4.54 26.36
CA ASN A 98 64.92 -5.34 26.31
C ASN A 98 65.35 -5.57 24.84
N LYS A 99 66.13 -4.59 24.37
CA LYS A 99 67.36 -4.67 23.56
C LYS A 99 67.56 -5.79 22.52
N SER A 100 68.02 -5.30 21.36
CA SER A 100 68.94 -5.86 20.35
C SER A 100 68.41 -6.64 19.12
N LEU A 101 68.57 -5.97 17.96
CA LEU A 101 68.65 -6.43 16.57
C LEU A 101 69.70 -7.55 16.34
N PRO A 102 69.89 -8.15 15.12
CA PRO A 102 69.25 -7.96 13.79
C PRO A 102 68.78 -9.30 13.13
N THR A 103 68.03 -9.36 12.02
CA THR A 103 68.58 -9.43 10.64
C THR A 103 67.44 -9.68 9.63
N ALA A 104 67.58 -9.11 8.44
CA ALA A 104 66.69 -9.14 7.28
C ALA A 104 66.33 -10.54 6.71
N VAL A 105 65.19 -10.66 6.02
CA VAL A 105 65.07 -11.03 4.58
C VAL A 105 63.71 -10.56 4.04
N LYS A 106 63.75 -9.91 2.88
CA LYS A 106 62.65 -9.44 2.01
C LYS A 106 62.47 -10.45 0.86
N THR A 107 61.22 -10.84 0.55
CA THR A 107 60.68 -11.26 -0.79
C THR A 107 59.16 -11.42 -0.62
N GLU A 108 58.28 -10.54 -1.11
CA GLU A 108 57.75 -10.35 -2.50
C GLU A 108 56.89 -11.51 -3.04
N GLY A 109 55.65 -11.19 -3.48
CA GLY A 109 54.68 -12.04 -4.22
C GLY A 109 53.66 -12.77 -3.33
N GLU A 110 52.36 -12.91 -3.61
CA GLU A 110 51.68 -12.97 -4.90
C GLU A 110 50.17 -12.68 -4.72
N HIS A 111 49.61 -11.82 -5.59
CA HIS A 111 48.18 -11.72 -5.88
C HIS A 111 47.84 -12.79 -6.91
N GLN A 112 46.81 -13.59 -6.65
CA GLN A 112 45.92 -14.19 -7.66
C GLN A 112 44.50 -14.22 -7.10
#